data_AF-A0A3D0HND1-F1
#
_entry.id   AF-A0A3D0HND1-F1
#
_cell.length_a   1.000
_cell.length_b   1.000
_cell.length_c   1.000
_cell.angle_alpha   90.00
_cell.angle_beta   90.00
_cell.angle_gamma   90.00
#
_symmetry.space_group_name_H-M   'P 1'
#
loop_
_entity.id
_entity.type
_entity.pdbx_description
1 polymer ?
#
loop_
_entity_poly.entity_id
_entity_poly.type
_entity_poly.pdbx_seq_one_letter_code
_entity_poly.pdbx_strand_id
1 'polypeptide(L)'
;MEKLLAKLVLALFLCASAWQISSVAPVQAEELSINYAQADQVDKTKVTELTLPKDGDISLIIATIRRTQEEANIPEAYQHYHTRNPLYQYPNLKRILVEEGSSQYECRDGVLYAVEKKNNKRHLLCVPMNYEGVVHIAKDVEGITIPAFDQCEKVTAFEVEEGNPYYYSKNGVLYEKREDYGIGLRAYPAGKRDTKFTIPSEVEYMNDGAFANNKYLKEVEFVDEVNAIPAAAFENCTSLEQIINVPDELRGIGNCAFEGCEKLQLFDLPKELTSISGHAFEGIPPVKKIVFPSKCMGAVLSGLKMADGGVMEVKGPWMGMEDIPQEGNFIFKGYKETALYKTMKKMSNVTCKPYKKSLYKHKTKKIKKGVKGKGKPSTSWYKKKKKVLYIKTPDQLAGMQKLCKKGIDFNDKKVVLKRNLDMSCYKSFEPIGYNAMEEFKGTFDGNGKTIYNLSIHRYDYNYVGLFSALRGTVKDLQLKGANVYGRQYVGGIAGNVFNGQIKDCKVSGTVKGYSHVNIVGMYFWDSNVEFN
;
A
#
# COMPACT_ATOMS: atom_id res chain seq x y z
N MET A 1 -71.42 -0.85 -24.46
CA MET A 1 -70.42 -0.21 -23.58
C MET A 1 -69.04 -0.84 -23.74
N GLU A 2 -68.88 -2.16 -23.70
CA GLU A 2 -67.57 -2.82 -23.83
C GLU A 2 -66.81 -2.52 -25.14
N LYS A 3 -67.50 -2.45 -26.28
CA LYS A 3 -66.87 -2.04 -27.56
C LYS A 3 -66.43 -0.57 -27.58
N LEU A 4 -67.04 0.28 -26.76
CA LEU A 4 -66.66 1.69 -26.62
C LEU A 4 -65.45 1.82 -25.68
N LEU A 5 -65.42 1.04 -24.61
CA LEU A 5 -64.30 0.96 -23.67
C LEU A 5 -63.04 0.42 -24.36
N ALA A 6 -63.16 -0.61 -25.20
CA ALA A 6 -62.04 -1.16 -25.96
C ALA A 6 -61.45 -0.15 -26.95
N LYS A 7 -62.29 0.67 -27.60
CA LYS A 7 -61.81 1.75 -28.49
C LYS A 7 -61.15 2.89 -27.73
N LEU A 8 -61.61 3.20 -26.51
CA LEU A 8 -61.02 4.23 -25.64
C LEU A 8 -59.67 3.77 -25.07
N VAL A 9 -59.54 2.49 -24.69
CA VAL A 9 -58.26 1.90 -24.27
C VAL A 9 -57.28 1.82 -25.44
N LEU A 10 -57.74 1.47 -26.64
CA LEU A 10 -56.89 1.45 -27.84
C LEU A 10 -56.44 2.86 -28.25
N ALA A 11 -57.31 3.87 -28.12
CA ALA A 11 -56.97 5.27 -28.37
C ALA A 11 -55.99 5.81 -27.31
N LEU A 12 -56.12 5.42 -26.04
CA LEU A 12 -55.16 5.76 -25.00
C LEU A 12 -53.79 5.08 -25.20
N PHE A 13 -53.77 3.84 -25.70
CA PHE A 13 -52.52 3.16 -26.10
C PHE A 13 -51.88 3.82 -27.33
N LEU A 14 -52.67 4.25 -28.31
CA LEU A 14 -52.18 4.95 -29.50
C LEU A 14 -51.70 6.38 -29.19
N CYS A 15 -52.33 7.09 -28.26
CA CYS A 15 -51.87 8.38 -27.76
C CYS A 15 -50.62 8.25 -26.88
N ALA A 16 -50.48 7.18 -26.09
CA ALA A 16 -49.25 6.89 -25.34
C ALA A 16 -48.06 6.54 -26.26
N SER A 17 -48.32 5.90 -27.41
CA SER A 17 -47.28 5.70 -28.45
C SER A 17 -47.01 6.93 -29.32
N ALA A 18 -47.88 7.95 -29.29
CA ALA A 18 -47.70 9.23 -29.99
C ALA A 18 -47.07 10.32 -29.10
N TRP A 19 -46.90 10.05 -27.80
CA TRP A 19 -45.82 10.62 -26.97
C TRP A 19 -44.60 9.69 -27.05
N GLN A 20 -44.22 9.28 -28.26
CA GLN A 20 -42.81 9.16 -28.55
C GLN A 20 -42.23 10.54 -28.27
N ILE A 21 -41.53 10.63 -27.13
CA ILE A 21 -40.39 11.51 -26.93
C ILE A 21 -39.84 11.76 -28.33
N SER A 22 -39.95 13.00 -28.82
CA SER A 22 -38.99 13.45 -29.80
C SER A 22 -37.67 13.17 -29.10
N SER A 23 -37.04 12.04 -29.46
CA SER A 23 -35.62 11.91 -29.28
C SER A 23 -35.13 13.11 -30.05
N VAL A 24 -34.90 14.21 -29.33
CA VAL A 24 -33.90 15.18 -29.72
C VAL A 24 -32.76 14.26 -30.10
N ALA A 25 -32.53 14.08 -31.41
CA ALA A 25 -31.35 13.39 -31.89
C ALA A 25 -30.25 13.98 -31.02
N PRO A 26 -29.49 13.16 -30.26
CA PRO A 26 -28.54 13.69 -29.29
C PRO A 26 -27.80 14.79 -30.04
N VAL A 27 -27.96 16.04 -29.59
CA VAL A 27 -27.35 17.19 -30.28
C VAL A 27 -25.93 16.75 -30.46
N GLN A 28 -25.54 16.49 -31.70
CA GLN A 28 -24.21 16.01 -32.01
C GLN A 28 -23.33 17.10 -31.43
N ALA A 29 -22.70 16.83 -30.29
CA ALA A 29 -21.88 17.82 -29.63
C ALA A 29 -20.90 18.26 -30.71
N GLU A 30 -20.94 19.54 -31.09
CA GLU A 30 -20.10 20.05 -32.19
C GLU A 30 -18.69 19.56 -31.92
N GLU A 31 -18.21 18.64 -32.76
CA GLU A 31 -16.90 18.02 -32.61
C GLU A 31 -15.87 19.13 -32.82
N LEU A 32 -15.32 19.64 -31.72
CA LEU A 32 -14.44 20.78 -31.77
C LEU A 32 -13.00 20.30 -31.90
N SER A 33 -12.36 20.69 -33.01
CA SER A 33 -10.93 20.45 -33.25
C SER A 33 -10.16 21.75 -33.00
N ILE A 34 -9.18 21.73 -32.11
CA ILE A 34 -8.44 22.94 -31.72
C ILE A 34 -6.93 22.75 -31.76
N ASN A 35 -6.21 23.85 -31.94
CA ASN A 35 -4.79 23.91 -31.59
C ASN A 35 -4.63 24.19 -30.10
N TYR A 36 -3.56 23.69 -29.49
CA TYR A 36 -3.26 23.93 -28.08
C TYR A 36 -3.27 25.41 -27.68
N ALA A 37 -2.86 26.33 -28.58
CA ALA A 37 -2.90 27.77 -28.32
C ALA A 37 -4.32 28.32 -28.05
N GLN A 38 -5.36 27.57 -28.41
CA GLN A 38 -6.77 27.91 -28.19
C GLN A 38 -7.36 27.21 -26.96
N ALA A 39 -6.58 26.36 -26.28
CA ALA A 39 -7.04 25.50 -25.19
C ALA A 39 -7.73 26.24 -24.03
N ASP A 40 -7.29 27.45 -23.72
CA ASP A 40 -7.84 28.25 -22.61
C ASP A 40 -9.05 29.11 -23.02
N GLN A 41 -9.40 29.14 -24.31
CA GLN A 41 -10.47 29.97 -24.86
C GLN A 41 -11.73 29.17 -25.21
N VAL A 42 -11.71 27.86 -25.01
CA VAL A 42 -12.80 26.96 -25.40
C VAL A 42 -13.28 26.12 -24.22
N ASP A 43 -14.53 25.68 -24.31
CA ASP A 43 -15.06 24.65 -23.44
C ASP A 43 -14.40 23.30 -23.78
N LYS A 44 -13.49 22.85 -22.90
CA LYS A 44 -12.69 21.63 -23.10
C LYS A 44 -13.55 20.37 -23.19
N THR A 45 -14.78 20.38 -22.68
CA THR A 45 -15.70 19.24 -22.80
C THR A 45 -16.21 19.03 -24.22
N LYS A 46 -16.13 20.03 -25.11
CA LYS A 46 -16.54 19.92 -26.51
C LYS A 46 -15.41 19.48 -27.45
N VAL A 47 -14.18 19.47 -26.96
CA VAL A 47 -13.00 19.16 -27.77
C VAL A 47 -12.89 17.65 -28.01
N THR A 48 -12.85 17.27 -29.28
CA THR A 48 -12.69 15.88 -29.74
C THR A 48 -11.34 15.61 -30.40
N GLU A 49 -10.66 16.66 -30.84
CA GLU A 49 -9.32 16.61 -31.42
C GLU A 49 -8.47 17.78 -30.92
N LEU A 50 -7.24 17.49 -30.49
CA LEU A 50 -6.30 18.48 -29.96
C LEU A 50 -4.97 18.38 -30.70
N THR A 51 -4.57 19.46 -31.36
CA THR A 51 -3.26 19.56 -32.02
C THR A 51 -2.25 20.22 -31.09
N LEU A 52 -1.19 19.50 -30.76
CA LEU A 52 -0.06 20.00 -29.97
C LEU A 52 0.96 20.71 -30.88
N PRO A 53 1.54 21.83 -30.42
CA PRO A 53 2.52 22.57 -31.21
C PRO A 53 3.78 21.74 -31.41
N LYS A 54 4.60 21.99 -32.43
CA LYS A 54 5.88 21.27 -32.61
C LYS A 54 6.97 21.73 -31.64
N ASP A 55 6.86 22.98 -31.19
CA ASP A 55 7.80 23.66 -30.31
C ASP A 55 7.15 23.88 -28.93
N GLY A 56 7.56 23.09 -27.94
CA GLY A 56 7.08 23.21 -26.57
C GLY A 56 7.58 22.07 -25.68
N ASP A 57 7.86 22.35 -24.41
CA ASP A 57 8.16 21.30 -23.43
C ASP A 57 6.86 20.57 -23.10
N ILE A 58 6.76 19.31 -23.48
CA ILE A 58 5.55 18.49 -23.27
C ILE A 58 5.20 18.35 -21.78
N SER A 59 6.20 18.38 -20.90
CA SER A 59 5.99 18.32 -19.45
C SER A 59 5.32 19.61 -18.97
N LEU A 60 5.71 20.76 -19.53
CA LEU A 60 5.04 22.03 -19.26
C LEU A 60 3.66 22.11 -19.91
N ILE A 61 3.48 21.57 -21.12
CA ILE A 61 2.18 21.51 -21.79
C ILE A 61 1.22 20.64 -20.95
N ILE A 62 1.62 19.42 -20.59
CA ILE A 62 0.84 18.52 -19.73
C ILE A 62 0.62 19.15 -18.34
N ALA A 63 1.63 19.79 -17.75
CA ALA A 63 1.47 20.46 -16.46
C ALA A 63 0.54 21.69 -16.54
N THR A 64 0.52 22.40 -17.65
CA THR A 64 -0.39 23.54 -17.89
C THR A 64 -1.81 23.04 -18.12
N ILE A 65 -1.98 21.96 -18.87
CA ILE A 65 -3.25 21.22 -18.99
C ILE A 65 -3.73 20.75 -17.62
N ARG A 66 -2.84 20.52 -16.63
CA ARG A 66 -3.24 20.20 -15.24
C ARG A 66 -3.58 21.42 -14.37
N ARG A 67 -3.19 22.65 -14.74
CA ARG A 67 -3.06 23.82 -13.84
C ARG A 67 -4.11 24.93 -13.97
N THR A 68 -5.18 24.77 -14.74
CA THR A 68 -6.24 25.81 -14.74
C THR A 68 -6.84 25.98 -13.33
N GLN A 69 -6.99 27.23 -12.92
CA GLN A 69 -7.29 27.71 -11.57
C GLN A 69 -8.56 27.11 -10.97
N GLU A 70 -8.42 26.01 -10.21
CA GLU A 70 -9.14 25.67 -8.97
C GLU A 70 -8.96 24.18 -8.71
N GLU A 71 -7.85 23.81 -8.04
CA GLU A 71 -7.69 22.46 -7.48
C GLU A 71 -8.80 22.11 -6.46
N ALA A 72 -9.64 23.08 -6.06
CA ALA A 72 -10.76 22.94 -5.15
C ALA A 72 -12.05 22.36 -5.80
N ASN A 73 -12.16 22.32 -7.13
CA ASN A 73 -13.38 21.91 -7.86
C ASN A 73 -13.14 20.70 -8.79
N ILE A 74 -12.22 19.80 -8.42
CA ILE A 74 -12.02 18.54 -9.13
C ILE A 74 -13.29 17.68 -8.94
N PRO A 75 -13.99 17.26 -10.01
CA PRO A 75 -15.12 16.34 -9.86
C PRO A 75 -14.69 15.06 -9.15
N GLU A 76 -15.54 14.49 -8.31
CA GLU A 76 -15.24 13.31 -7.46
C GLU A 76 -14.54 12.18 -8.23
N ALA A 77 -14.96 11.93 -9.47
CA ALA A 77 -14.37 10.97 -10.40
C ALA A 77 -12.87 11.18 -10.75
N TYR A 78 -12.26 12.30 -10.35
CA TYR A 78 -10.87 12.65 -10.65
C TYR A 78 -10.05 13.02 -9.40
N GLN A 79 -10.56 12.80 -8.19
CA GLN A 79 -9.92 13.22 -6.94
C GLN A 79 -8.82 12.27 -6.43
N HIS A 80 -8.59 11.12 -7.07
CA HIS A 80 -7.65 10.11 -6.58
C HIS A 80 -6.20 10.39 -7.03
N TYR A 81 -5.28 10.40 -6.06
CA TYR A 81 -3.90 10.88 -6.19
C TYR A 81 -2.94 9.97 -6.98
N HIS A 82 -3.39 8.81 -7.45
CA HIS A 82 -2.45 7.75 -7.82
C HIS A 82 -1.95 7.80 -9.26
N THR A 83 -2.79 8.12 -10.26
CA THR A 83 -2.33 8.45 -11.62
C THR A 83 -3.50 8.94 -12.47
N ARG A 84 -3.48 10.19 -12.93
CA ARG A 84 -4.52 10.73 -13.82
C ARG A 84 -4.06 10.72 -15.27
N ASN A 85 -4.95 10.36 -16.18
CA ASN A 85 -4.80 10.66 -17.59
C ASN A 85 -4.36 12.14 -17.72
N PRO A 86 -3.21 12.46 -18.33
CA PRO A 86 -2.71 13.82 -18.39
C PRO A 86 -3.67 14.79 -19.10
N LEU A 87 -4.64 14.26 -19.84
CA LEU A 87 -5.64 14.99 -20.61
C LEU A 87 -7.05 14.91 -19.99
N TYR A 88 -7.18 14.59 -18.70
CA TYR A 88 -8.47 14.46 -17.99
C TYR A 88 -9.43 15.67 -18.15
N GLN A 89 -8.88 16.86 -18.42
CA GLN A 89 -9.69 18.06 -18.68
C GLN A 89 -10.41 18.04 -20.04
N TYR A 90 -10.08 17.10 -20.93
CA TYR A 90 -10.70 16.89 -22.23
C TYR A 90 -11.42 15.53 -22.27
N PRO A 91 -12.54 15.36 -21.55
CA PRO A 91 -13.23 14.07 -21.37
C PRO A 91 -13.69 13.42 -22.68
N ASN A 92 -13.96 14.23 -23.72
CA ASN A 92 -14.46 13.76 -25.02
C ASN A 92 -13.37 13.65 -26.09
N LEU A 93 -12.09 13.87 -25.75
CA LEU A 93 -10.97 13.82 -26.70
C LEU A 93 -10.82 12.41 -27.27
N LYS A 94 -10.89 12.30 -28.60
CA LYS A 94 -10.78 11.04 -29.34
C LYS A 94 -9.37 10.80 -29.88
N ARG A 95 -8.67 11.87 -30.27
CA ARG A 95 -7.33 11.81 -30.86
C ARG A 95 -6.52 13.07 -30.60
N ILE A 96 -5.21 12.89 -30.58
CA ILE A 96 -4.22 13.96 -30.49
C ILE A 96 -3.48 14.02 -31.82
N LEU A 97 -3.22 15.23 -32.28
CA LEU A 97 -2.33 15.51 -33.39
C LEU A 97 -1.10 16.25 -32.89
N VAL A 98 0.00 16.17 -33.64
CA VAL A 98 1.23 16.90 -33.36
C VAL A 98 1.63 17.60 -34.65
N GLU A 99 1.91 18.90 -34.56
CA GLU A 99 2.43 19.66 -35.70
C GLU A 99 3.71 19.03 -36.27
N GLU A 100 3.84 19.08 -37.58
CA GLU A 100 4.96 18.47 -38.29
C GLU A 100 6.31 19.08 -37.85
N GLY A 101 7.33 18.23 -37.75
CA GLY A 101 8.69 18.64 -37.40
C GLY A 101 9.02 18.62 -35.90
N SER A 102 8.12 18.15 -35.04
CA SER A 102 8.42 17.97 -33.61
C SER A 102 9.64 17.07 -33.40
N SER A 103 10.46 17.42 -32.39
CA SER A 103 11.64 16.65 -32.01
C SER A 103 11.48 15.81 -30.76
N GLN A 104 10.42 16.04 -30.00
CA GLN A 104 10.23 15.53 -28.65
C GLN A 104 9.06 14.55 -28.54
N TYR A 105 8.07 14.67 -29.43
CA TYR A 105 6.86 13.86 -29.39
C TYR A 105 6.28 13.68 -30.79
N GLU A 106 5.46 12.65 -30.94
CA GLU A 106 4.73 12.34 -32.15
C GLU A 106 3.38 11.72 -31.79
N CYS A 107 2.47 11.71 -32.76
CA CYS A 107 1.22 10.97 -32.65
C CYS A 107 1.19 9.83 -33.66
N ARG A 108 0.71 8.67 -33.20
CA ARG A 108 0.43 7.51 -34.06
C ARG A 108 -1.00 7.10 -33.81
N ASP A 109 -1.80 7.09 -34.86
CA ASP A 109 -3.24 6.79 -34.81
C ASP A 109 -4.01 7.62 -33.77
N GLY A 110 -3.57 8.84 -33.46
CA GLY A 110 -4.22 9.69 -32.45
C GLY A 110 -3.76 9.47 -31.01
N VAL A 111 -2.80 8.57 -30.78
CA VAL A 111 -2.16 8.31 -29.47
C VAL A 111 -0.86 9.08 -29.38
N LEU A 112 -0.55 9.65 -28.21
CA LEU A 112 0.62 10.50 -27.99
C LEU A 112 1.82 9.71 -27.48
N TYR A 113 2.98 9.94 -28.11
CA TYR A 113 4.26 9.32 -27.77
C TYR A 113 5.34 10.38 -27.54
N ALA A 114 6.22 10.16 -26.56
CA ALA A 114 7.52 10.83 -26.48
C ALA A 114 8.51 10.14 -27.43
N VAL A 115 9.41 10.92 -28.04
CA VAL A 115 10.40 10.46 -29.00
C VAL A 115 11.81 10.73 -28.47
N GLU A 116 12.63 9.69 -28.36
CA GLU A 116 14.07 9.81 -28.15
C GLU A 116 14.81 9.57 -29.47
N LYS A 117 15.08 10.64 -30.22
CA LYS A 117 15.66 10.57 -31.58
C LYS A 117 17.02 9.86 -31.64
N LYS A 118 17.86 9.97 -30.60
CA LYS A 118 19.23 9.41 -30.62
C LYS A 118 19.25 7.89 -30.77
N ASN A 119 18.26 7.22 -30.19
CA ASN A 119 18.20 5.76 -30.11
C ASN A 119 16.99 5.18 -30.86
N ASN A 120 16.21 6.04 -31.53
CA ASN A 120 14.98 5.68 -32.21
C ASN A 120 13.95 4.99 -31.29
N LYS A 121 13.82 5.48 -30.05
CA LYS A 121 12.95 4.92 -29.00
C LYS A 121 11.72 5.78 -28.76
N ARG A 122 10.59 5.16 -28.41
CA ARG A 122 9.35 5.86 -28.03
C ARG A 122 8.82 5.40 -26.68
N HIS A 123 8.15 6.34 -26.00
CA HIS A 123 7.34 6.04 -24.83
C HIS A 123 5.90 6.48 -25.08
N LEU A 124 4.95 5.56 -24.99
CA LEU A 124 3.52 5.88 -25.06
C LEU A 124 3.15 6.67 -23.80
N LEU A 125 2.77 7.94 -24.00
CA LEU A 125 2.48 8.87 -22.91
C LEU A 125 1.01 8.84 -22.50
N CYS A 126 0.10 8.82 -23.49
CA CYS A 126 -1.32 8.97 -23.25
C CYS A 126 -2.16 8.48 -24.44
N VAL A 127 -3.15 7.66 -24.15
CA VAL A 127 -4.32 7.42 -25.01
C VAL A 127 -5.44 8.39 -24.58
N PRO A 128 -6.12 9.07 -25.51
CA PRO A 128 -7.29 9.89 -25.17
C PRO A 128 -8.41 9.05 -24.55
N MET A 129 -9.12 9.56 -23.55
CA MET A 129 -10.16 8.80 -22.83
C MET A 129 -11.32 8.35 -23.74
N ASN A 130 -11.62 9.13 -24.78
CA ASN A 130 -12.67 8.81 -25.75
C ASN A 130 -12.12 8.13 -27.02
N TYR A 131 -10.88 7.63 -26.98
CA TYR A 131 -10.29 6.84 -28.05
C TYR A 131 -11.08 5.55 -28.25
N GLU A 132 -11.51 5.28 -29.48
CA GLU A 132 -12.36 4.12 -29.81
C GLU A 132 -11.57 3.08 -30.61
N GLY A 133 -11.65 1.81 -30.20
CA GLY A 133 -11.13 0.71 -31.01
C GLY A 133 -9.86 0.08 -30.44
N VAL A 134 -8.85 -0.10 -31.30
CA VAL A 134 -7.65 -0.90 -31.01
C VAL A 134 -6.45 0.01 -30.91
N VAL A 135 -5.67 -0.12 -29.84
CA VAL A 135 -4.40 0.62 -29.68
C VAL A 135 -3.26 -0.22 -30.23
N HIS A 136 -2.56 0.30 -31.25
CA HIS A 136 -1.41 -0.35 -31.86
C HIS A 136 -0.09 0.12 -31.24
N ILE A 137 0.73 -0.82 -30.80
CA ILE A 137 2.03 -0.60 -30.17
C ILE A 137 3.12 -1.14 -31.09
N ALA A 138 3.93 -0.23 -31.64
CA ALA A 138 4.99 -0.58 -32.58
C ALA A 138 6.23 -1.17 -31.89
N LYS A 139 7.13 -1.77 -32.66
CA LYS A 139 8.37 -2.42 -32.16
C LYS A 139 9.36 -1.48 -31.47
N ASP A 140 9.28 -0.17 -31.73
CA ASP A 140 10.17 0.85 -31.19
C ASP A 140 9.64 1.51 -29.90
N VAL A 141 8.49 1.05 -29.41
CA VAL A 141 7.93 1.47 -28.11
C VAL A 141 8.61 0.67 -27.00
N GLU A 142 9.32 1.36 -26.12
CA GLU A 142 10.00 0.74 -24.97
C GLU A 142 9.31 1.00 -23.63
N GLY A 143 8.61 2.13 -23.52
CA GLY A 143 7.91 2.52 -22.30
C GLY A 143 6.45 2.83 -22.54
N ILE A 144 5.63 2.52 -21.56
CA ILE A 144 4.24 2.98 -21.46
C ILE A 144 4.13 3.61 -20.07
N THR A 145 3.70 4.86 -20.00
CA THR A 145 3.53 5.55 -18.71
C THR A 145 2.39 4.92 -17.92
N ILE A 146 2.43 4.99 -16.59
CA ILE A 146 1.40 4.42 -15.72
C ILE A 146 -0.03 4.92 -16.09
N PRO A 147 -0.30 6.23 -16.28
CA PRO A 147 -1.66 6.70 -16.63
C PRO A 147 -2.04 6.53 -18.11
N ALA A 148 -1.22 5.87 -18.95
CA ALA A 148 -1.40 5.87 -20.40
C ALA A 148 -2.80 5.44 -20.87
N PHE A 149 -3.44 4.52 -20.13
CA PHE A 149 -4.74 3.94 -20.46
C PHE A 149 -5.83 4.30 -19.47
N ASP A 150 -5.55 5.25 -18.57
CA ASP A 150 -6.52 5.69 -17.57
C ASP A 150 -7.79 6.24 -18.25
N GLN A 151 -8.95 5.77 -17.78
CA GLN A 151 -10.30 6.03 -18.30
C GLN A 151 -10.51 5.80 -19.82
N CYS A 152 -9.71 4.94 -20.45
CA CYS A 152 -9.87 4.60 -21.87
C CYS A 152 -10.98 3.54 -22.11
N GLU A 153 -12.21 3.86 -21.71
CA GLU A 153 -13.36 2.92 -21.64
C GLU A 153 -13.78 2.32 -22.99
N LYS A 154 -13.38 2.95 -24.10
CA LYS A 154 -13.74 2.52 -25.46
C LYS A 154 -12.61 1.78 -26.18
N VAL A 155 -11.47 1.55 -25.52
CA VAL A 155 -10.40 0.68 -26.04
C VAL A 155 -10.82 -0.78 -25.88
N THR A 156 -10.91 -1.49 -26.99
CA THR A 156 -11.45 -2.86 -27.09
C THR A 156 -10.37 -3.93 -27.16
N ALA A 157 -9.16 -3.57 -27.63
CA ALA A 157 -8.01 -4.45 -27.72
C ALA A 157 -6.70 -3.64 -27.79
N PHE A 158 -5.60 -4.31 -27.45
CA PHE A 158 -4.25 -3.88 -27.77
C PHE A 158 -3.65 -4.81 -28.81
N GLU A 159 -2.93 -4.25 -29.77
CA GLU A 159 -2.11 -5.00 -30.73
C GLU A 159 -0.66 -4.55 -30.60
N VAL A 160 0.27 -5.50 -30.64
CA VAL A 160 1.70 -5.22 -30.55
C VAL A 160 2.37 -5.76 -31.79
N GLU A 161 3.16 -4.92 -32.48
CA GLU A 161 3.95 -5.31 -33.66
C GLU A 161 4.91 -6.44 -33.30
N GLU A 162 5.00 -7.44 -34.19
CA GLU A 162 5.93 -8.55 -34.03
C GLU A 162 7.38 -8.03 -33.88
N GLY A 163 8.10 -8.56 -32.90
CA GLY A 163 9.47 -8.16 -32.61
C GLY A 163 9.61 -7.00 -31.62
N ASN A 164 8.53 -6.48 -31.01
CA ASN A 164 8.67 -5.63 -29.83
C ASN A 164 9.34 -6.43 -28.68
N PRO A 165 10.47 -5.98 -28.11
CA PRO A 165 11.20 -6.74 -27.10
C PRO A 165 10.59 -6.64 -25.68
N TYR A 166 9.67 -5.70 -25.46
CA TYR A 166 9.16 -5.30 -24.15
C TYR A 166 7.69 -5.60 -23.93
N TYR A 167 6.90 -5.68 -24.99
CA TYR A 167 5.45 -5.85 -24.94
C TYR A 167 5.00 -6.92 -25.92
N TYR A 168 3.88 -7.55 -25.61
CA TYR A 168 3.17 -8.40 -26.54
C TYR A 168 1.67 -8.37 -26.23
N SER A 169 0.84 -8.77 -27.19
CA SER A 169 -0.60 -8.92 -26.99
C SER A 169 -1.02 -10.38 -27.14
N LYS A 170 -1.94 -10.83 -26.30
CA LYS A 170 -2.59 -12.14 -26.39
C LYS A 170 -4.08 -11.95 -26.21
N ASN A 171 -4.87 -12.29 -27.23
CA ASN A 171 -6.33 -12.10 -27.27
C ASN A 171 -6.79 -10.66 -27.00
N GLY A 172 -6.00 -9.68 -27.43
CA GLY A 172 -6.25 -8.25 -27.26
C GLY A 172 -5.85 -7.69 -25.89
N VAL A 173 -5.32 -8.51 -24.98
CA VAL A 173 -4.80 -8.08 -23.67
C VAL A 173 -3.31 -7.77 -23.79
N LEU A 174 -2.88 -6.66 -23.19
CA LEU A 174 -1.50 -6.20 -23.23
C LEU A 174 -0.70 -6.76 -22.07
N TYR A 175 0.45 -7.34 -22.41
CA TYR A 175 1.43 -7.85 -21.47
C TYR A 175 2.76 -7.14 -21.69
N GLU A 176 3.59 -7.13 -20.65
CA GLU A 176 4.96 -6.67 -20.73
C GLU A 176 5.93 -7.77 -20.29
N LYS A 177 7.15 -7.70 -20.82
CA LYS A 177 8.27 -8.55 -20.44
C LYS A 177 9.39 -7.66 -19.91
N ARG A 178 9.87 -7.98 -18.73
CA ARG A 178 10.99 -7.31 -18.05
C ARG A 178 12.02 -8.35 -17.66
N GLU A 179 13.29 -8.01 -17.86
CA GLU A 179 14.40 -8.91 -17.52
C GLU A 179 14.44 -9.21 -16.01
N ASP A 180 14.19 -8.20 -15.18
CA ASP A 180 14.28 -8.31 -13.71
C ASP A 180 12.98 -8.79 -13.04
N TYR A 181 11.82 -8.62 -13.67
CA TYR A 181 10.49 -8.84 -13.06
C TYR A 181 9.65 -9.90 -13.77
N GLY A 182 10.14 -10.45 -14.88
CA GLY A 182 9.43 -11.46 -15.64
C GLY A 182 8.28 -10.88 -16.47
N ILE A 183 7.17 -11.61 -16.53
CA ILE A 183 5.99 -11.25 -17.34
C ILE A 183 4.95 -10.55 -16.48
N GLY A 184 4.53 -9.35 -16.92
CA GLY A 184 3.49 -8.56 -16.27
C GLY A 184 2.23 -8.44 -17.11
N LEU A 185 1.06 -8.51 -16.46
CA LEU A 185 -0.19 -8.05 -17.09
C LEU A 185 -0.21 -6.52 -17.04
N ARG A 186 -0.08 -5.90 -18.22
CA ARG A 186 0.08 -4.45 -18.33
C ARG A 186 -1.25 -3.73 -18.39
N ALA A 187 -2.17 -4.19 -19.25
CA ALA A 187 -3.52 -3.63 -19.36
C ALA A 187 -4.50 -4.61 -20.01
N TYR A 188 -5.65 -4.77 -19.37
CA TYR A 188 -6.84 -5.37 -19.91
C TYR A 188 -7.72 -4.25 -20.50
N PRO A 189 -8.15 -4.33 -21.77
CA PRO A 189 -8.91 -3.24 -22.38
C PRO A 189 -10.24 -3.01 -21.65
N ALA A 190 -10.51 -1.77 -21.21
CA ALA A 190 -11.73 -1.42 -20.49
C ALA A 190 -13.01 -1.63 -21.33
N GLY A 191 -12.91 -1.47 -22.65
CA GLY A 191 -13.99 -1.71 -23.62
C GLY A 191 -14.15 -3.17 -24.06
N LYS A 192 -13.26 -4.08 -23.62
CA LYS A 192 -13.37 -5.51 -23.93
C LYS A 192 -14.55 -6.12 -23.18
N ARG A 193 -15.40 -6.86 -23.93
CA ARG A 193 -16.72 -7.30 -23.48
C ARG A 193 -16.78 -8.71 -22.87
N ASP A 194 -15.65 -9.39 -22.74
CA ASP A 194 -15.63 -10.72 -22.13
C ASP A 194 -16.08 -10.61 -20.66
N THR A 195 -16.91 -11.56 -20.23
CA THR A 195 -17.47 -11.56 -18.87
C THR A 195 -16.58 -12.27 -17.86
N LYS A 196 -15.59 -13.04 -18.33
CA LYS A 196 -14.65 -13.78 -17.49
C LYS A 196 -13.24 -13.65 -18.06
N PHE A 197 -12.26 -13.57 -17.16
CA PHE A 197 -10.86 -13.57 -17.53
C PHE A 197 -10.05 -14.39 -16.53
N THR A 198 -9.27 -15.32 -17.06
CA THR A 198 -8.32 -16.11 -16.27
C THR A 198 -6.94 -15.54 -16.52
N ILE A 199 -6.29 -15.03 -15.46
CA ILE A 199 -4.93 -14.52 -15.52
C ILE A 199 -4.01 -15.69 -15.90
N PRO A 200 -3.27 -15.62 -17.02
CA PRO A 200 -2.41 -16.73 -17.44
C PRO A 200 -1.34 -17.06 -16.39
N SER A 201 -0.98 -18.34 -16.25
CA SER A 201 0.00 -18.81 -15.26
C SER A 201 1.40 -18.22 -15.47
N GLU A 202 1.72 -17.77 -16.69
CA GLU A 202 2.98 -17.09 -16.98
C GLU A 202 3.06 -15.67 -16.38
N VAL A 203 1.97 -15.09 -15.87
CA VAL A 203 1.96 -13.73 -15.31
C VAL A 203 2.48 -13.74 -13.87
N GLU A 204 3.61 -13.07 -13.64
CA GLU A 204 4.27 -12.95 -12.34
C GLU A 204 3.80 -11.73 -11.54
N TYR A 205 3.32 -10.68 -12.23
CA TYR A 205 2.81 -9.47 -11.60
C TYR A 205 1.75 -8.75 -12.45
N MET A 206 1.03 -7.81 -11.82
CA MET A 206 0.09 -6.92 -12.50
C MET A 206 0.53 -5.48 -12.29
N ASN A 207 0.26 -4.64 -13.29
CA ASN A 207 0.49 -3.21 -13.20
C ASN A 207 -0.66 -2.49 -12.48
N ASP A 208 -0.38 -1.29 -11.97
CA ASP A 208 -1.42 -0.39 -11.48
C ASP A 208 -2.47 -0.15 -12.57
N GLY A 209 -3.75 -0.16 -12.19
CA GLY A 209 -4.85 0.07 -13.13
C GLY A 209 -5.07 -1.03 -14.17
N ALA A 210 -4.46 -2.22 -14.01
CA ALA A 210 -4.45 -3.24 -15.06
C ALA A 210 -5.83 -3.65 -15.62
N PHE A 211 -6.91 -3.59 -14.84
CA PHE A 211 -8.28 -3.86 -15.27
C PHE A 211 -9.21 -2.64 -15.11
N ALA A 212 -8.67 -1.47 -14.75
CA ALA A 212 -9.46 -0.31 -14.36
C ALA A 212 -10.51 0.08 -15.42
N ASN A 213 -11.67 0.51 -14.94
CA ASN A 213 -12.83 0.97 -15.70
C ASN A 213 -13.47 -0.10 -16.62
N ASN A 214 -13.15 -1.39 -16.48
CA ASN A 214 -13.84 -2.43 -17.25
C ASN A 214 -15.26 -2.66 -16.71
N LYS A 215 -16.27 -2.32 -17.51
CA LYS A 215 -17.70 -2.39 -17.13
C LYS A 215 -18.38 -3.70 -17.53
N TYR A 216 -17.65 -4.69 -18.04
CA TYR A 216 -18.20 -5.93 -18.60
C TYR A 216 -17.76 -7.19 -17.86
N LEU A 217 -16.53 -7.20 -17.35
CA LEU A 217 -15.91 -8.31 -16.66
C LEU A 217 -16.64 -8.56 -15.34
N LYS A 218 -17.06 -9.80 -15.13
CA LYS A 218 -17.77 -10.25 -13.93
C LYS A 218 -16.91 -11.12 -13.03
N GLU A 219 -16.01 -11.89 -13.61
CA GLU A 219 -15.17 -12.83 -12.89
C GLU A 219 -13.71 -12.70 -13.36
N VAL A 220 -12.80 -12.60 -12.39
CA VAL A 220 -11.35 -12.68 -12.63
C VAL A 220 -10.81 -13.85 -11.83
N GLU A 221 -10.15 -14.79 -12.50
CA GLU A 221 -9.55 -15.95 -11.87
C GLU A 221 -8.02 -15.82 -11.87
N PHE A 222 -7.42 -16.00 -10.69
CA PHE A 222 -5.97 -16.13 -10.53
C PHE A 222 -5.57 -17.61 -10.68
N VAL A 223 -4.55 -17.91 -11.49
CA VAL A 223 -4.06 -19.29 -11.70
C VAL A 223 -2.77 -19.59 -10.95
N ASP A 224 -1.93 -18.58 -10.69
CA ASP A 224 -0.61 -18.76 -10.06
C ASP A 224 -0.25 -17.60 -9.09
N GLU A 225 0.96 -17.64 -8.53
CA GLU A 225 1.48 -16.77 -7.47
C GLU A 225 1.63 -15.30 -7.89
N VAL A 226 0.52 -14.55 -7.91
CA VAL A 226 0.57 -13.09 -7.92
C VAL A 226 0.79 -12.57 -6.49
N ASN A 227 1.93 -11.90 -6.27
CA ASN A 227 2.34 -11.43 -4.94
C ASN A 227 1.51 -10.25 -4.39
N ALA A 228 0.82 -9.50 -5.23
CA ALA A 228 0.03 -8.35 -4.83
C ALA A 228 -1.08 -8.01 -5.83
N ILE A 229 -2.20 -7.46 -5.33
CA ILE A 229 -3.13 -6.70 -6.15
C ILE A 229 -2.64 -5.24 -6.12
N PRO A 230 -2.19 -4.67 -7.25
CA PRO A 230 -1.58 -3.34 -7.33
C PRO A 230 -2.62 -2.22 -7.13
N ALA A 231 -2.16 -0.96 -7.16
CA ALA A 231 -3.06 0.17 -6.97
C ALA A 231 -4.05 0.27 -8.14
N ALA A 232 -5.30 0.65 -7.86
CA ALA A 232 -6.37 0.81 -8.85
C ALA A 232 -6.62 -0.42 -9.76
N ALA A 233 -6.11 -1.61 -9.39
CA ALA A 233 -6.09 -2.78 -10.29
C ALA A 233 -7.45 -3.07 -10.94
N PHE A 234 -8.54 -2.95 -10.17
CA PHE A 234 -9.92 -3.14 -10.59
C PHE A 234 -10.79 -1.90 -10.33
N GLU A 235 -10.19 -0.71 -10.24
CA GLU A 235 -10.94 0.53 -10.02
C GLU A 235 -12.09 0.67 -11.02
N ASN A 236 -13.28 1.07 -10.56
CA ASN A 236 -14.50 1.26 -11.33
C ASN A 236 -14.91 0.07 -12.22
N CYS A 237 -14.53 -1.16 -11.85
CA CYS A 237 -15.05 -2.37 -12.48
C CYS A 237 -16.47 -2.67 -11.98
N THR A 238 -17.45 -1.87 -12.40
CA THR A 238 -18.83 -1.88 -11.85
C THR A 238 -19.62 -3.17 -12.12
N SER A 239 -19.16 -4.01 -13.04
CA SER A 239 -19.75 -5.34 -13.30
C SER A 239 -19.02 -6.49 -12.60
N LEU A 240 -17.87 -6.24 -11.96
CA LEU A 240 -17.08 -7.28 -11.31
C LEU A 240 -17.83 -7.83 -10.10
N GLU A 241 -18.16 -9.11 -10.15
CA GLU A 241 -18.93 -9.81 -9.11
C GLU A 241 -18.00 -10.65 -8.22
N GLN A 242 -16.95 -11.27 -8.78
CA GLN A 242 -16.09 -12.21 -8.06
C GLN A 242 -14.62 -12.14 -8.48
N ILE A 243 -13.74 -12.26 -7.49
CA ILE A 243 -12.35 -12.66 -7.69
C ILE A 243 -12.20 -14.12 -7.22
N ILE A 244 -11.72 -14.98 -8.11
CA ILE A 244 -11.62 -16.42 -7.92
C ILE A 244 -10.15 -16.80 -7.71
N ASN A 245 -9.91 -17.76 -6.80
CA ASN A 245 -8.59 -18.36 -6.55
C ASN A 245 -7.50 -17.35 -6.12
N VAL A 246 -7.84 -16.34 -5.31
CA VAL A 246 -6.84 -15.40 -4.78
C VAL A 246 -5.67 -16.15 -4.12
N PRO A 247 -4.41 -15.93 -4.55
CA PRO A 247 -3.26 -16.67 -4.05
C PRO A 247 -3.07 -16.49 -2.55
N ASP A 248 -2.78 -17.60 -1.87
CA ASP A 248 -2.59 -17.66 -0.43
C ASP A 248 -1.36 -16.84 0.03
N GLU A 249 -0.39 -16.72 -0.86
CA GLU A 249 0.90 -16.04 -0.73
C GLU A 249 0.83 -14.52 -0.94
N LEU A 250 -0.32 -14.02 -1.42
CA LEU A 250 -0.54 -12.61 -1.72
C LEU A 250 -0.27 -11.73 -0.47
N ARG A 251 0.60 -10.73 -0.64
CA ARG A 251 1.16 -9.92 0.44
C ARG A 251 0.49 -8.57 0.63
N GLY A 252 -0.09 -8.00 -0.43
CA GLY A 252 -0.64 -6.66 -0.38
C GLY A 252 -1.82 -6.42 -1.32
N ILE A 253 -2.74 -5.56 -0.87
CA ILE A 253 -3.80 -4.97 -1.68
C ILE A 253 -3.54 -3.46 -1.74
N GLY A 254 -3.35 -2.95 -2.96
CA GLY A 254 -2.98 -1.58 -3.28
C GLY A 254 -4.09 -0.56 -3.03
N ASN A 255 -3.72 0.72 -3.15
CA ASN A 255 -4.66 1.82 -2.93
C ASN A 255 -5.74 1.80 -4.02
N CYS A 256 -7.01 2.03 -3.67
CA CYS A 256 -8.14 2.00 -4.62
C CYS A 256 -8.29 0.68 -5.41
N ALA A 257 -7.65 -0.42 -4.99
CA ALA A 257 -7.57 -1.66 -5.77
C ALA A 257 -8.92 -2.19 -6.29
N PHE A 258 -9.99 -2.06 -5.50
CA PHE A 258 -11.37 -2.42 -5.85
C PHE A 258 -12.34 -1.26 -5.65
N GLU A 259 -11.86 -0.02 -5.75
CA GLU A 259 -12.72 1.15 -5.65
C GLU A 259 -13.81 1.11 -6.72
N GLY A 260 -15.05 1.49 -6.38
CA GLY A 260 -16.16 1.54 -7.33
C GLY A 260 -16.60 0.17 -7.88
N CYS A 261 -16.14 -0.94 -7.30
CA CYS A 261 -16.59 -2.28 -7.67
C CYS A 261 -17.99 -2.58 -7.08
N GLU A 262 -19.03 -1.95 -7.62
CA GLU A 262 -20.40 -1.90 -7.08
C GLU A 262 -21.10 -3.26 -6.91
N LYS A 263 -20.58 -4.33 -7.52
CA LYS A 263 -21.15 -5.69 -7.46
C LYS A 263 -20.23 -6.71 -6.78
N LEU A 264 -19.03 -6.31 -6.39
CA LEU A 264 -18.02 -7.25 -5.93
C LEU A 264 -18.42 -7.87 -4.59
N GLN A 265 -18.51 -9.20 -4.58
CA GLN A 265 -18.59 -9.96 -3.34
C GLN A 265 -17.18 -10.14 -2.80
N LEU A 266 -16.90 -9.52 -1.64
CA LEU A 266 -15.57 -9.60 -1.03
C LEU A 266 -15.20 -11.06 -0.74
N PHE A 267 -14.05 -11.47 -1.27
CA PHE A 267 -13.45 -12.78 -1.05
C PHE A 267 -12.78 -12.89 0.32
N ASP A 268 -12.46 -14.12 0.73
CA ASP A 268 -11.69 -14.36 1.96
C ASP A 268 -10.26 -13.83 1.80
N LEU A 269 -9.83 -12.96 2.73
CA LEU A 269 -8.48 -12.38 2.68
C LEU A 269 -7.39 -13.48 2.82
N PRO A 270 -6.33 -13.46 1.97
CA PRO A 270 -5.34 -14.53 1.92
C PRO A 270 -4.48 -14.61 3.19
N LYS A 271 -4.04 -15.83 3.55
CA LYS A 271 -3.39 -16.11 4.85
C LYS A 271 -2.09 -15.31 5.08
N GLU A 272 -1.37 -15.00 4.00
CA GLU A 272 -0.08 -14.31 4.01
C GLU A 272 -0.17 -12.79 3.86
N LEU A 273 -1.38 -12.23 3.71
CA LEU A 273 -1.60 -10.80 3.52
C LEU A 273 -0.98 -10.00 4.66
N THR A 274 -0.21 -8.98 4.30
CA THR A 274 0.52 -8.11 5.24
C THR A 274 -0.01 -6.69 5.27
N SER A 275 -0.63 -6.20 4.19
CA SER A 275 -1.11 -4.82 4.11
C SER A 275 -2.34 -4.64 3.21
N ILE A 276 -3.22 -3.71 3.60
CA ILE A 276 -4.31 -3.18 2.78
C ILE A 276 -4.21 -1.66 2.79
N SER A 277 -4.03 -1.06 1.62
CA SER A 277 -3.89 0.39 1.44
C SER A 277 -5.25 1.11 1.41
N GLY A 278 -5.21 2.45 1.40
CA GLY A 278 -6.40 3.30 1.48
C GLY A 278 -7.39 3.06 0.36
N HIS A 279 -8.69 3.22 0.67
CA HIS A 279 -9.78 3.16 -0.32
C HIS A 279 -9.87 1.84 -1.11
N ALA A 280 -9.11 0.80 -0.72
CA ALA A 280 -8.98 -0.44 -1.48
C ALA A 280 -10.31 -1.16 -1.71
N PHE A 281 -11.31 -0.92 -0.86
CA PHE A 281 -12.64 -1.51 -0.91
C PHE A 281 -13.73 -0.43 -0.87
N GLU A 282 -13.44 0.77 -1.35
CA GLU A 282 -14.44 1.83 -1.43
C GLU A 282 -15.48 1.51 -2.51
N GLY A 283 -16.76 1.83 -2.27
CA GLY A 283 -17.83 1.61 -3.25
C GLY A 283 -18.23 0.14 -3.48
N ILE A 284 -17.64 -0.83 -2.76
CA ILE A 284 -18.13 -2.22 -2.80
C ILE A 284 -19.42 -2.39 -1.99
N PRO A 285 -20.26 -3.40 -2.28
CA PRO A 285 -21.42 -3.75 -1.46
C PRO A 285 -21.08 -3.95 0.03
N PRO A 286 -21.99 -3.57 0.96
CA PRO A 286 -21.76 -3.75 2.39
C PRO A 286 -21.36 -5.19 2.76
N VAL A 287 -20.21 -5.34 3.41
CA VAL A 287 -19.60 -6.64 3.70
C VAL A 287 -20.24 -7.26 4.95
N LYS A 288 -20.70 -8.51 4.85
CA LYS A 288 -21.27 -9.25 6.00
C LYS A 288 -20.21 -9.72 6.99
N LYS A 289 -19.03 -10.09 6.49
CA LYS A 289 -17.94 -10.60 7.31
C LYS A 289 -16.60 -10.36 6.62
N ILE A 290 -15.64 -9.86 7.38
CA ILE A 290 -14.24 -9.78 6.95
C ILE A 290 -13.35 -10.28 8.09
N VAL A 291 -12.39 -11.14 7.74
CA VAL A 291 -11.47 -11.73 8.70
C VAL A 291 -10.05 -11.38 8.28
N PHE A 292 -9.42 -10.50 9.05
CA PHE A 292 -8.04 -10.15 8.78
C PHE A 292 -7.10 -11.29 9.21
N PRO A 293 -6.15 -11.68 8.35
CA PRO A 293 -5.18 -12.71 8.67
C PRO A 293 -4.19 -12.19 9.71
N SER A 294 -3.55 -13.11 10.46
CA SER A 294 -2.67 -12.72 11.56
C SER A 294 -1.36 -12.05 11.15
N LYS A 295 -1.03 -12.16 9.87
CA LYS A 295 0.12 -11.50 9.24
C LYS A 295 -0.23 -10.10 8.74
N CYS A 296 -1.52 -9.73 8.68
CA CYS A 296 -1.93 -8.40 8.25
C CYS A 296 -1.56 -7.40 9.34
N MET A 297 -0.65 -6.49 8.99
CA MET A 297 -0.03 -5.57 9.91
C MET A 297 -0.67 -4.20 9.80
N GLY A 298 -1.00 -3.74 8.59
CA GLY A 298 -1.63 -2.44 8.35
C GLY A 298 -2.88 -2.55 7.49
N ALA A 299 -3.93 -1.82 7.86
CA ALA A 299 -5.12 -1.68 7.03
C ALA A 299 -5.65 -0.24 7.11
N VAL A 300 -5.78 0.42 5.96
CA VAL A 300 -6.45 1.71 5.82
C VAL A 300 -7.79 1.46 5.13
N LEU A 301 -8.84 1.28 5.92
CA LEU A 301 -10.16 0.83 5.44
C LEU A 301 -11.12 1.98 5.11
N SER A 302 -10.59 3.10 4.62
CA SER A 302 -11.44 4.21 4.16
C SER A 302 -12.43 3.71 3.10
N GLY A 303 -13.68 4.18 3.16
CA GLY A 303 -14.73 3.82 2.21
C GLY A 303 -15.37 2.43 2.39
N LEU A 304 -14.76 1.49 3.12
CA LEU A 304 -15.34 0.16 3.34
C LEU A 304 -16.63 0.28 4.16
N LYS A 305 -17.71 -0.37 3.72
CA LYS A 305 -18.98 -0.44 4.45
C LYS A 305 -19.25 -1.87 4.91
N MET A 306 -19.78 -2.04 6.12
CA MET A 306 -20.21 -3.35 6.61
C MET A 306 -21.74 -3.41 6.63
N ALA A 307 -22.29 -4.58 6.30
CA ALA A 307 -23.72 -4.81 6.42
C ALA A 307 -24.19 -4.73 7.88
N ASP A 308 -25.49 -4.51 8.10
CA ASP A 308 -26.07 -4.53 9.44
C ASP A 308 -25.84 -5.88 10.14
N GLY A 309 -25.20 -5.85 11.30
CA GLY A 309 -24.79 -7.03 12.06
C GLY A 309 -23.51 -7.69 11.55
N GLY A 310 -22.78 -7.00 10.68
CA GLY A 310 -21.52 -7.46 10.08
C GLY A 310 -20.43 -7.73 11.12
N VAL A 311 -19.57 -8.70 10.81
CA VAL A 311 -18.49 -9.13 11.71
C VAL A 311 -17.13 -8.78 11.13
N MET A 312 -16.36 -7.99 11.88
CA MET A 312 -14.96 -7.69 11.57
C MET A 312 -14.05 -8.40 12.57
N GLU A 313 -13.35 -9.44 12.14
CA GLU A 313 -12.43 -10.18 13.00
C GLU A 313 -10.99 -9.78 12.72
N VAL A 314 -10.29 -9.30 13.74
CA VAL A 314 -8.87 -8.93 13.66
C VAL A 314 -8.04 -9.95 14.41
N LYS A 315 -7.21 -10.71 13.69
CA LYS A 315 -6.38 -11.77 14.27
C LYS A 315 -5.01 -11.25 14.72
N GLY A 316 -4.95 -10.37 15.72
CA GLY A 316 -3.69 -10.10 16.42
C GLY A 316 -3.51 -8.66 16.90
N PRO A 317 -2.61 -8.44 17.89
CA PRO A 317 -2.41 -7.12 18.50
C PRO A 317 -1.54 -6.16 17.67
N TRP A 318 -1.11 -6.57 16.47
CA TRP A 318 -0.14 -5.85 15.64
C TRP A 318 -0.77 -5.06 14.50
N MET A 319 -2.07 -5.26 14.26
CA MET A 319 -2.77 -4.57 13.21
C MET A 319 -2.93 -3.08 13.57
N GLY A 320 -2.21 -2.22 12.86
CA GLY A 320 -2.48 -0.79 12.80
C GLY A 320 -3.67 -0.55 11.88
N MET A 321 -4.81 -0.19 12.47
CA MET A 321 -5.94 0.37 11.72
C MET A 321 -5.89 1.88 11.90
N GLU A 322 -5.88 2.61 10.79
CA GLU A 322 -5.87 4.08 10.78
C GLU A 322 -7.30 4.60 10.75
N ASP A 323 -8.11 4.06 9.82
CA ASP A 323 -9.52 4.38 9.67
C ASP A 323 -10.41 3.13 9.74
N ILE A 324 -11.64 3.32 10.20
CA ILE A 324 -12.69 2.29 10.21
C ILE A 324 -13.86 2.71 9.32
N PRO A 325 -14.62 1.73 8.81
CA PRO A 325 -15.92 1.98 8.18
C PRO A 325 -16.77 2.99 8.97
N GLN A 326 -17.31 3.98 8.28
CA GLN A 326 -18.09 5.07 8.90
C GLN A 326 -19.52 4.66 9.26
N GLU A 327 -20.06 3.59 8.67
CA GLU A 327 -21.47 3.17 8.78
C GLU A 327 -21.60 1.64 8.93
N GLY A 328 -22.60 1.18 9.72
CA GLY A 328 -22.95 -0.23 9.90
C GLY A 328 -22.94 -0.72 11.36
N ASN A 329 -23.48 -1.90 11.64
CA ASN A 329 -23.45 -2.53 12.96
C ASN A 329 -22.32 -3.57 13.05
N PHE A 330 -21.27 -3.32 13.86
CA PHE A 330 -20.02 -4.09 13.80
C PHE A 330 -19.77 -4.97 15.02
N ILE A 331 -19.18 -6.15 14.82
CA ILE A 331 -18.54 -6.91 15.91
C ILE A 331 -17.03 -6.98 15.68
N PHE A 332 -16.25 -6.24 16.48
CA PHE A 332 -14.79 -6.34 16.50
C PHE A 332 -14.33 -7.44 17.45
N LYS A 333 -13.60 -8.44 16.94
CA LYS A 333 -13.00 -9.51 17.75
C LYS A 333 -11.48 -9.42 17.71
N GLY A 334 -10.82 -9.61 18.86
CA GLY A 334 -9.37 -9.77 18.93
C GLY A 334 -8.54 -8.48 18.83
N TYR A 335 -9.19 -7.31 18.89
CA TYR A 335 -8.53 -6.02 18.75
C TYR A 335 -8.07 -5.45 20.11
N LYS A 336 -6.80 -5.03 20.20
CA LYS A 336 -6.23 -4.45 21.43
C LYS A 336 -6.82 -3.07 21.70
N GLU A 337 -6.95 -2.67 22.97
CA GLU A 337 -7.44 -1.34 23.34
C GLU A 337 -6.48 -0.20 22.91
N THR A 338 -6.56 0.21 21.65
CA THR A 338 -5.91 1.43 21.11
C THR A 338 -6.79 2.67 21.37
N ALA A 339 -6.30 3.86 21.02
CA ALA A 339 -7.14 5.06 21.01
C ALA A 339 -8.37 4.86 20.10
N LEU A 340 -8.17 4.26 18.92
CA LEU A 340 -9.22 3.90 17.99
C LEU A 340 -10.25 2.95 18.64
N TYR A 341 -9.83 1.87 19.31
CA TYR A 341 -10.76 0.98 20.04
C TYR A 341 -11.61 1.73 21.06
N LYS A 342 -11.01 2.68 21.81
CA LYS A 342 -11.72 3.45 22.83
C LYS A 342 -12.74 4.40 22.21
N THR A 343 -12.46 4.96 21.05
CA THR A 343 -13.41 5.75 20.27
C THR A 343 -14.54 4.86 19.76
N MET A 344 -14.20 3.72 19.16
CA MET A 344 -15.15 2.75 18.61
C MET A 344 -16.11 2.20 19.66
N LYS A 345 -15.63 1.88 20.86
CA LYS A 345 -16.47 1.37 21.95
C LYS A 345 -17.57 2.37 22.37
N LYS A 346 -17.45 3.65 22.02
CA LYS A 346 -18.45 4.69 22.29
C LYS A 346 -19.48 4.82 21.17
N MET A 347 -19.22 4.28 19.99
CA MET A 347 -20.13 4.31 18.86
C MET A 347 -21.31 3.35 19.13
N SER A 348 -22.54 3.83 19.00
CA SER A 348 -23.76 3.06 19.31
C SER A 348 -23.95 1.84 18.40
N ASN A 349 -23.35 1.86 17.21
CA ASN A 349 -23.39 0.84 16.19
C ASN A 349 -22.17 -0.11 16.23
N VAL A 350 -21.28 -0.02 17.22
CA VAL A 350 -20.09 -0.88 17.30
C VAL A 350 -20.08 -1.71 18.58
N THR A 351 -20.09 -3.04 18.44
CA THR A 351 -19.82 -4.00 19.51
C THR A 351 -18.37 -4.46 19.49
N CYS A 352 -17.58 -3.98 20.44
CA CYS A 352 -16.21 -4.45 20.63
C CYS A 352 -16.15 -5.62 21.62
N LYS A 353 -15.67 -6.80 21.18
CA LYS A 353 -15.32 -7.89 22.10
C LYS A 353 -13.90 -7.69 22.64
N PRO A 354 -13.71 -7.80 23.97
CA PRO A 354 -12.42 -7.52 24.58
C PRO A 354 -11.33 -8.46 24.06
N TYR A 355 -10.17 -7.88 23.81
CA TYR A 355 -8.93 -8.61 23.52
C TYR A 355 -8.64 -9.66 24.61
N LYS A 356 -8.52 -10.93 24.22
CA LYS A 356 -8.09 -12.00 25.13
C LYS A 356 -6.57 -12.15 25.12
N LYS A 357 -5.92 -11.65 26.17
CA LYS A 357 -4.45 -11.76 26.39
C LYS A 357 -3.93 -13.21 26.38
N SER A 358 -4.79 -14.21 26.60
CA SER A 358 -4.45 -15.64 26.53
C SER A 358 -4.08 -16.12 25.13
N LEU A 359 -4.64 -15.51 24.07
CA LEU A 359 -4.35 -15.86 22.66
C LEU A 359 -2.92 -15.55 22.26
N TYR A 360 -2.22 -14.70 23.03
CA TYR A 360 -0.87 -14.24 22.75
C TYR A 360 0.14 -14.64 23.84
N LYS A 361 -0.22 -15.61 24.70
CA LYS A 361 0.74 -16.16 25.67
C LYS A 361 1.82 -16.94 24.92
N HIS A 362 2.93 -16.27 24.63
CA HIS A 362 4.14 -16.96 24.22
C HIS A 362 4.66 -17.79 25.40
N LYS A 363 4.54 -19.12 25.29
CA LYS A 363 5.16 -20.06 26.22
C LYS A 363 6.66 -20.06 25.96
N THR A 364 7.41 -19.17 26.60
CA THR A 364 8.87 -19.25 26.60
C THR A 364 9.35 -20.04 27.82
N LYS A 365 10.16 -21.06 27.57
CA LYS A 365 10.81 -21.85 28.63
C LYS A 365 11.86 -20.97 29.31
N LYS A 366 11.64 -20.61 30.57
CA LYS A 366 12.60 -19.81 31.35
C LYS A 366 13.92 -20.56 31.55
N ILE A 367 15.03 -19.89 31.30
CA ILE A 367 16.38 -20.43 31.52
C ILE A 367 16.83 -20.07 32.94
N LYS A 368 17.03 -21.06 33.82
CA LYS A 368 17.46 -20.82 35.22
C LYS A 368 18.98 -20.67 35.34
N LYS A 369 19.58 -19.60 34.80
CA LYS A 369 21.03 -19.29 34.88
C LYS A 369 21.29 -17.79 35.05
N GLY A 370 22.36 -17.42 35.77
CA GLY A 370 22.77 -16.02 36.01
C GLY A 370 22.38 -15.49 37.39
N VAL A 371 22.89 -14.31 37.74
CA VAL A 371 22.55 -13.61 38.99
C VAL A 371 21.19 -12.94 38.85
N LYS A 372 20.30 -13.16 39.82
CA LYS A 372 18.97 -12.55 39.88
C LYS A 372 19.01 -11.18 40.56
N GLY A 373 18.17 -10.27 40.09
CA GLY A 373 17.92 -8.97 40.70
C GLY A 373 16.70 -8.99 41.62
N LYS A 374 16.52 -7.90 42.37
CA LYS A 374 15.34 -7.64 43.20
C LYS A 374 14.17 -7.07 42.37
N GLY A 375 14.39 -6.75 41.09
CA GLY A 375 13.39 -6.13 40.21
C GLY A 375 13.24 -4.63 40.47
N LYS A 376 14.24 -4.00 41.11
CA LYS A 376 14.22 -2.59 41.51
C LYS A 376 15.43 -1.89 40.91
N PRO A 377 15.26 -1.03 39.87
CA PRO A 377 16.38 -0.39 39.21
C PRO A 377 17.26 0.43 40.16
N SER A 378 18.59 0.28 40.06
CA SER A 378 19.58 0.88 40.95
C SER A 378 20.64 1.67 40.19
N THR A 379 20.85 2.93 40.57
CA THR A 379 21.80 3.86 39.93
C THR A 379 23.07 4.12 40.75
N SER A 380 23.19 3.54 41.95
CA SER A 380 24.28 3.85 42.91
C SER A 380 25.68 3.44 42.43
N TRP A 381 25.75 2.56 41.43
CA TRP A 381 26.98 2.09 40.80
C TRP A 381 27.59 3.11 39.83
N TYR A 382 26.81 4.07 39.34
CA TYR A 382 27.29 5.09 38.42
C TYR A 382 28.18 6.10 39.14
N LYS A 383 29.34 6.42 38.56
CA LYS A 383 30.30 7.39 39.08
C LYS A 383 30.74 8.33 37.97
N LYS A 384 30.29 9.59 38.02
CA LYS A 384 30.50 10.61 36.96
C LYS A 384 31.95 10.72 36.49
N LYS A 385 32.93 10.68 37.41
CA LYS A 385 34.37 10.81 37.11
C LYS A 385 35.04 9.56 36.54
N LYS A 386 34.41 8.37 36.59
CA LYS A 386 35.02 7.12 36.10
C LYS A 386 34.71 6.90 34.63
N LYS A 387 35.71 6.53 33.81
CA LYS A 387 35.53 6.18 32.39
C LYS A 387 35.04 4.75 32.20
N VAL A 388 35.46 3.82 33.07
CA VAL A 388 34.99 2.43 33.07
C VAL A 388 34.05 2.20 34.24
N LEU A 389 32.87 1.65 33.96
CA LEU A 389 31.82 1.35 34.92
C LEU A 389 31.44 -0.13 34.83
N TYR A 390 30.89 -0.69 35.92
CA TYR A 390 30.65 -2.12 36.02
C TYR A 390 29.21 -2.44 36.46
N ILE A 391 28.60 -3.37 35.73
CA ILE A 391 27.28 -3.94 36.06
C ILE A 391 27.48 -5.37 36.55
N LYS A 392 26.91 -5.67 37.72
CA LYS A 392 26.97 -6.97 38.41
C LYS A 392 25.59 -7.59 38.60
N THR A 393 24.51 -6.81 38.50
CA THR A 393 23.13 -7.28 38.74
C THR A 393 22.14 -6.75 37.69
N PRO A 394 21.00 -7.45 37.49
CA PRO A 394 19.90 -6.97 36.64
C PRO A 394 19.41 -5.57 37.03
N ASP A 395 19.35 -5.30 38.33
CA ASP A 395 18.89 -4.02 38.88
C ASP A 395 19.80 -2.85 38.46
N GLN A 396 21.11 -3.08 38.35
CA GLN A 396 22.07 -2.07 37.89
C GLN A 396 21.93 -1.78 36.40
N LEU A 397 21.70 -2.82 35.59
CA LEU A 397 21.39 -2.69 34.16
C LEU A 397 20.10 -1.89 33.95
N ALA A 398 19.03 -2.21 34.68
CA ALA A 398 17.80 -1.43 34.66
C ALA A 398 18.00 0.01 35.18
N GLY A 399 18.93 0.22 36.12
CA GLY A 399 19.30 1.55 36.56
C GLY A 399 19.98 2.40 35.48
N MET A 400 20.64 1.77 34.51
CA MET A 400 21.24 2.47 33.37
C MET A 400 20.17 3.20 32.54
N GLN A 401 19.03 2.54 32.33
CA GLN A 401 17.87 3.16 31.67
C GLN A 401 17.35 4.39 32.43
N LYS A 402 17.28 4.33 33.77
CA LYS A 402 16.92 5.50 34.59
C LYS A 402 17.92 6.65 34.47
N LEU A 403 19.20 6.36 34.25
CA LEU A 403 20.23 7.37 34.06
C LEU A 403 20.07 8.03 32.68
N CYS A 404 19.85 7.25 31.62
CA CYS A 404 19.56 7.79 30.29
C CYS A 404 18.33 8.71 30.30
N LYS A 405 17.23 8.28 30.94
CA LYS A 405 16.02 9.13 31.12
C LYS A 405 16.25 10.44 31.88
N LYS A 406 17.32 10.51 32.68
CA LYS A 406 17.73 11.73 33.41
C LYS A 406 18.70 12.60 32.60
N GLY A 407 18.90 12.30 31.32
CA GLY A 407 19.83 13.00 30.44
C GLY A 407 21.30 12.71 30.73
N ILE A 408 21.62 11.63 31.46
CA ILE A 408 23.02 11.26 31.68
C ILE A 408 23.59 10.64 30.40
N ASP A 409 24.54 11.36 29.82
CA ASP A 409 25.28 10.89 28.66
C ASP A 409 26.38 9.88 29.06
N PHE A 410 26.50 8.83 28.26
CA PHE A 410 27.53 7.80 28.35
C PHE A 410 28.61 7.96 27.27
N ASN A 411 28.60 9.07 26.52
CA ASN A 411 29.70 9.45 25.66
C ASN A 411 31.03 9.42 26.47
N ASP A 412 32.07 8.79 25.92
CA ASP A 412 33.35 8.45 26.59
C ASP A 412 33.30 7.46 27.77
N LYS A 413 32.16 6.79 28.02
CA LYS A 413 32.05 5.74 29.05
C LYS A 413 32.07 4.35 28.44
N LYS A 414 32.82 3.46 29.09
CA LYS A 414 32.75 2.01 28.87
C LYS A 414 32.03 1.34 30.03
N VAL A 415 30.87 0.74 29.78
CA VAL A 415 30.09 -0.04 30.74
C VAL A 415 30.36 -1.52 30.49
N VAL A 416 30.80 -2.26 31.52
CA VAL A 416 31.23 -3.65 31.38
C VAL A 416 30.39 -4.59 32.25
N LEU A 417 29.86 -5.66 31.67
CA LEU A 417 29.23 -6.74 32.43
C LEU A 417 30.27 -7.58 33.17
N LYS A 418 30.08 -7.76 34.48
CA LYS A 418 30.95 -8.61 35.31
C LYS A 418 30.40 -10.01 35.54
N ARG A 419 29.09 -10.22 35.36
CA ARG A 419 28.42 -11.50 35.62
C ARG A 419 27.33 -11.75 34.58
N ASN A 420 27.00 -13.01 34.38
CA ASN A 420 25.77 -13.39 33.68
C ASN A 420 24.56 -12.92 34.48
N LEU A 421 23.56 -12.36 33.80
CA LEU A 421 22.39 -11.76 34.41
C LEU A 421 21.14 -12.59 34.10
N ASP A 422 20.27 -12.80 35.08
CA ASP A 422 18.93 -13.35 34.88
C ASP A 422 17.90 -12.23 35.00
N MET A 423 17.32 -11.82 33.88
CA MET A 423 16.36 -10.71 33.81
C MET A 423 14.94 -11.11 34.19
N SER A 424 14.69 -12.36 34.61
CA SER A 424 13.35 -12.87 34.91
C SER A 424 12.63 -12.16 36.07
N CYS A 425 13.32 -11.33 36.85
CA CYS A 425 12.68 -10.42 37.82
C CYS A 425 11.92 -9.25 37.16
N TYR A 426 12.16 -8.97 35.88
CA TYR A 426 11.44 -7.96 35.10
C TYR A 426 10.44 -8.63 34.13
N LYS A 427 9.14 -8.35 34.33
CA LYS A 427 8.08 -8.85 33.44
C LYS A 427 8.16 -8.23 32.04
N SER A 428 8.44 -6.93 31.99
CA SER A 428 8.71 -6.17 30.77
C SER A 428 9.79 -5.14 31.11
N PHE A 429 11.02 -5.43 30.70
CA PHE A 429 12.17 -4.56 30.83
C PHE A 429 11.97 -3.32 29.97
N GLU A 430 12.37 -2.18 30.50
CA GLU A 430 12.33 -0.92 29.77
C GLU A 430 13.64 -0.76 29.00
N PRO A 431 13.60 -0.65 27.65
CA PRO A 431 14.81 -0.46 26.84
C PRO A 431 15.71 0.67 27.33
N ILE A 432 17.02 0.53 27.10
CA ILE A 432 18.01 1.56 27.40
C ILE A 432 18.02 2.59 26.26
N GLY A 433 17.94 3.88 26.61
CA GLY A 433 17.55 4.93 25.66
C GLY A 433 16.03 5.02 25.56
N TYR A 434 15.54 5.93 24.73
CA TYR A 434 14.10 6.16 24.61
C TYR A 434 13.66 6.22 23.14
N ASN A 435 14.32 7.03 22.32
CA ASN A 435 14.00 7.20 20.90
C ASN A 435 15.24 7.64 20.10
N ALA A 436 15.06 8.01 18.84
CA ALA A 436 16.14 8.50 17.97
C ALA A 436 16.87 9.76 18.49
N MET A 437 16.31 10.51 19.44
CA MET A 437 16.94 11.70 20.04
C MET A 437 17.62 11.42 21.38
N GLU A 438 17.32 10.29 22.03
CA GLU A 438 17.86 9.86 23.32
C GLU A 438 18.57 8.51 23.19
N GLU A 439 19.57 8.48 22.31
CA GLU A 439 20.36 7.30 21.96
C GLU A 439 21.40 6.96 23.04
N PHE A 440 21.77 5.68 23.14
CA PHE A 440 22.96 5.31 23.89
C PHE A 440 24.22 5.56 23.04
N LYS A 441 25.13 6.41 23.54
CA LYS A 441 26.37 6.84 22.83
C LYS A 441 27.67 6.22 23.37
N GLY A 442 27.61 5.48 24.47
CA GLY A 442 28.79 4.87 25.10
C GLY A 442 29.22 3.52 24.50
N THR A 443 30.20 2.88 25.13
CA THR A 443 30.53 1.46 24.86
C THR A 443 29.89 0.57 25.91
N PHE A 444 29.07 -0.38 25.48
CA PHE A 444 28.57 -1.48 26.32
C PHE A 444 29.30 -2.77 25.96
N ASP A 445 30.15 -3.23 26.85
CA ASP A 445 30.96 -4.43 26.70
C ASP A 445 30.34 -5.56 27.53
N GLY A 446 29.74 -6.52 26.83
CA GLY A 446 29.19 -7.73 27.40
C GLY A 446 30.26 -8.64 28.02
N ASN A 447 31.54 -8.47 27.65
CA ASN A 447 32.69 -9.17 28.24
C ASN A 447 32.50 -10.69 28.26
N GLY A 448 31.94 -11.22 27.16
CA GLY A 448 31.58 -12.63 26.96
C GLY A 448 30.45 -13.13 27.86
N LYS A 449 29.75 -12.24 28.58
CA LYS A 449 28.66 -12.59 29.49
C LYS A 449 27.32 -12.70 28.77
N THR A 450 26.42 -13.45 29.39
CA THR A 450 25.07 -13.69 28.88
C THR A 450 24.03 -12.99 29.74
N ILE A 451 23.07 -12.34 29.09
CA ILE A 451 21.81 -11.89 29.69
C ILE A 451 20.73 -12.93 29.33
N TYR A 452 20.18 -13.56 30.34
CA TYR A 452 19.12 -14.56 30.22
C TYR A 452 17.74 -13.94 30.44
N ASN A 453 16.74 -14.47 29.74
CA ASN A 453 15.31 -14.18 29.95
C ASN A 453 14.96 -12.68 29.86
N LEU A 454 15.63 -11.94 28.97
CA LEU A 454 15.23 -10.56 28.69
C LEU A 454 13.82 -10.56 28.10
N SER A 455 12.89 -9.87 28.74
CA SER A 455 11.49 -9.80 28.33
C SER A 455 11.13 -8.35 28.10
N ILE A 456 10.75 -7.96 26.88
CA ILE A 456 10.35 -6.60 26.51
C ILE A 456 9.04 -6.70 25.72
N HIS A 457 7.96 -6.16 26.29
CA HIS A 457 6.62 -6.18 25.70
C HIS A 457 6.13 -4.75 25.48
N ARG A 458 6.43 -4.18 24.31
CA ARG A 458 6.21 -2.77 23.93
C ARG A 458 5.55 -2.67 22.55
N TYR A 459 4.45 -3.38 22.37
CA TYR A 459 3.75 -3.58 21.08
C TYR A 459 3.43 -2.30 20.29
N ASP A 460 3.23 -1.16 20.95
CA ASP A 460 2.85 0.11 20.29
C ASP A 460 4.05 1.06 20.11
N TYR A 461 5.27 0.60 20.43
CA TYR A 461 6.46 1.43 20.51
C TYR A 461 7.45 1.09 19.40
N ASN A 462 8.00 2.10 18.73
CA ASN A 462 9.08 1.93 17.77
C ASN A 462 10.43 1.83 18.50
N TYR A 463 11.47 1.33 17.83
CA TYR A 463 12.83 1.28 18.38
C TYR A 463 12.90 0.43 19.65
N VAL A 464 12.65 -0.87 19.50
CA VAL A 464 12.55 -1.79 20.64
C VAL A 464 13.66 -2.83 20.59
N GLY A 465 14.56 -2.77 21.57
CA GLY A 465 15.55 -3.80 21.89
C GLY A 465 16.07 -3.64 23.30
N LEU A 466 17.14 -4.36 23.69
CA LEU A 466 17.84 -4.06 24.95
C LEU A 466 18.21 -2.56 25.01
N PHE A 467 18.63 -2.02 23.87
CA PHE A 467 18.75 -0.60 23.58
C PHE A 467 17.62 -0.17 22.63
N SER A 468 16.94 0.93 22.91
CA SER A 468 15.97 1.48 21.96
C SER A 468 16.66 2.00 20.71
N ALA A 469 17.62 2.90 20.90
CA ALA A 469 18.42 3.51 19.86
C ALA A 469 19.91 3.52 20.25
N LEU A 470 20.79 3.17 19.32
CA LEU A 470 22.22 2.98 19.57
C LEU A 470 23.08 3.81 18.61
N ARG A 471 23.83 4.79 19.12
CA ARG A 471 24.91 5.47 18.39
C ARG A 471 26.30 5.05 18.86
N GLY A 472 26.37 4.46 20.05
CA GLY A 472 27.58 3.90 20.63
C GLY A 472 27.90 2.49 20.11
N THR A 473 28.71 1.77 20.88
CA THR A 473 29.09 0.38 20.56
C THR A 473 28.50 -0.59 21.57
N VAL A 474 27.89 -1.68 21.11
CA VAL A 474 27.58 -2.86 21.93
C VAL A 474 28.45 -4.00 21.44
N LYS A 475 29.17 -4.67 22.33
CA LYS A 475 30.03 -5.78 21.93
C LYS A 475 30.06 -6.94 22.91
N ASP A 476 30.50 -8.10 22.44
CA ASP A 476 30.83 -9.27 23.27
C ASP A 476 29.66 -9.74 24.18
N LEU A 477 28.42 -9.63 23.69
CA LEU A 477 27.20 -9.83 24.47
C LEU A 477 26.31 -10.95 23.91
N GLN A 478 25.85 -11.84 24.78
CA GLN A 478 24.85 -12.85 24.42
C GLN A 478 23.51 -12.58 25.10
N LEU A 479 22.42 -12.61 24.33
CA LEU A 479 21.05 -12.69 24.84
C LEU A 479 20.51 -14.11 24.62
N LYS A 480 20.10 -14.78 25.70
CA LYS A 480 19.51 -16.13 25.63
C LYS A 480 18.11 -16.19 26.24
N GLY A 481 17.17 -16.73 25.47
CA GLY A 481 15.76 -16.73 25.83
C GLY A 481 15.16 -15.31 25.83
N ALA A 482 15.62 -14.44 24.92
CA ALA A 482 15.08 -13.11 24.75
C ALA A 482 13.65 -13.17 24.21
N ASN A 483 12.81 -12.21 24.61
CA ASN A 483 11.41 -12.16 24.25
C ASN A 483 11.04 -10.69 24.01
N VAL A 484 11.29 -10.20 22.80
CA VAL A 484 11.24 -8.77 22.44
C VAL A 484 10.12 -8.51 21.45
N TYR A 485 9.22 -7.58 21.80
CA TYR A 485 8.01 -7.24 21.05
C TYR A 485 7.89 -5.73 20.94
N GLY A 486 7.87 -5.21 19.72
CA GLY A 486 7.77 -3.79 19.40
C GLY A 486 6.93 -3.51 18.15
N ARG A 487 6.67 -2.25 17.83
CA ARG A 487 5.99 -1.83 16.59
C ARG A 487 6.99 -1.83 15.43
N GLN A 488 7.67 -0.73 15.10
CA GLN A 488 8.69 -0.69 14.04
C GLN A 488 10.11 -0.69 14.63
N TYR A 489 11.10 -1.15 13.87
CA TYR A 489 12.52 -1.17 14.29
C TYR A 489 12.72 -1.98 15.57
N VAL A 490 12.61 -3.30 15.44
CA VAL A 490 12.63 -4.22 16.59
C VAL A 490 13.81 -5.16 16.47
N GLY A 491 14.67 -5.16 17.49
CA GLY A 491 15.79 -6.07 17.57
C GLY A 491 16.10 -6.58 18.96
N GLY A 492 16.82 -7.70 19.06
CA GLY A 492 17.21 -8.26 20.35
C GLY A 492 18.16 -7.34 21.12
N ILE A 493 19.24 -6.89 20.47
CA ILE A 493 20.24 -5.99 21.06
C ILE A 493 19.76 -4.54 20.95
N ALA A 494 19.44 -4.08 19.75
CA ALA A 494 19.02 -2.71 19.52
C ALA A 494 17.77 -2.66 18.63
N GLY A 495 16.86 -1.72 18.93
CA GLY A 495 15.75 -1.39 18.05
C GLY A 495 16.24 -0.72 16.76
N ASN A 496 17.10 0.30 16.89
CA ASN A 496 17.74 0.97 15.76
C ASN A 496 19.18 1.40 16.10
N VAL A 497 20.04 1.52 15.07
CA VAL A 497 21.48 1.81 15.18
C VAL A 497 21.84 3.02 14.31
N PHE A 498 22.18 4.15 14.94
CA PHE A 498 22.51 5.42 14.29
C PHE A 498 24.02 5.66 14.32
N ASN A 499 24.76 5.29 13.27
CA ASN A 499 26.24 5.37 13.23
C ASN A 499 26.93 4.65 14.42
N GLY A 500 26.24 3.65 15.00
CA GLY A 500 26.73 2.82 16.09
C GLY A 500 27.23 1.46 15.61
N GLN A 501 27.75 0.64 16.52
CA GLN A 501 28.33 -0.66 16.20
C GLN A 501 27.78 -1.77 17.10
N ILE A 502 27.43 -2.91 16.51
CA ILE A 502 27.14 -4.16 17.24
C ILE A 502 28.19 -5.18 16.81
N LYS A 503 29.01 -5.66 17.75
CA LYS A 503 30.14 -6.57 17.47
C LYS A 503 30.06 -7.83 18.31
N ASP A 504 30.29 -9.00 17.74
CA ASP A 504 30.38 -10.27 18.49
C ASP A 504 29.18 -10.55 19.42
N CYS A 505 27.99 -10.12 18.98
CA CYS A 505 26.75 -10.27 19.75
C CYS A 505 25.89 -11.41 19.20
N LYS A 506 25.26 -12.17 20.09
CA LYS A 506 24.35 -13.27 19.71
C LYS A 506 23.02 -13.14 20.42
N VAL A 507 21.92 -13.30 19.69
CA VAL A 507 20.57 -13.31 20.25
C VAL A 507 19.89 -14.63 19.93
N SER A 508 19.32 -15.26 20.96
CA SER A 508 18.43 -16.41 20.81
C SER A 508 17.16 -16.18 21.62
N GLY A 509 16.01 -16.48 20.99
CA GLY A 509 14.69 -16.18 21.52
C GLY A 509 13.76 -15.64 20.44
N THR A 510 12.68 -14.99 20.86
CA THR A 510 11.66 -14.44 19.97
C THR A 510 11.82 -12.93 19.87
N VAL A 511 11.92 -12.41 18.65
CA VAL A 511 11.89 -10.97 18.33
C VAL A 511 10.78 -10.75 17.29
N LYS A 512 9.80 -9.90 17.58
CA LYS A 512 8.66 -9.63 16.68
C LYS A 512 8.25 -8.16 16.67
N GLY A 513 7.87 -7.67 15.49
CA GLY A 513 7.24 -6.36 15.30
C GLY A 513 6.61 -6.19 13.92
N TYR A 514 6.06 -4.99 13.68
CA TYR A 514 5.35 -4.52 12.49
C TYR A 514 6.23 -4.41 11.23
N SER A 515 7.40 -3.78 11.32
CA SER A 515 8.34 -3.67 10.19
C SER A 515 9.76 -3.42 10.69
N HIS A 516 10.77 -3.71 9.86
CA HIS A 516 12.19 -3.55 10.21
C HIS A 516 12.56 -4.39 11.46
N VAL A 517 12.31 -5.70 11.39
CA VAL A 517 12.55 -6.64 12.49
C VAL A 517 13.80 -7.45 12.18
N ASN A 518 14.77 -7.48 13.11
CA ASN A 518 15.97 -8.29 13.00
C ASN A 518 16.31 -8.90 14.36
N ILE A 519 16.69 -10.16 14.42
CA ILE A 519 17.00 -10.85 15.70
C ILE A 519 18.12 -10.15 16.50
N VAL A 520 19.11 -9.57 15.83
CA VAL A 520 20.22 -8.84 16.45
C VAL A 520 19.96 -7.33 16.45
N GLY A 521 19.51 -6.77 15.32
CA GLY A 521 19.06 -5.38 15.11
C GLY A 521 19.28 -4.91 13.67
N MET A 522 18.45 -4.02 13.09
CA MET A 522 18.80 -3.29 11.84
C MET A 522 17.90 -2.08 11.52
N TYR A 523 18.54 -0.92 11.31
CA TYR A 523 18.70 -0.21 10.01
C TYR A 523 19.98 0.65 10.16
N PHE A 524 20.85 0.70 9.14
CA PHE A 524 22.10 1.49 9.17
C PHE A 524 21.96 2.63 8.16
N TRP A 525 22.13 3.88 8.60
CA TRP A 525 22.53 4.96 7.71
C TRP A 525 24.06 5.01 7.81
N ASP A 526 24.78 4.65 6.74
CA ASP A 526 26.24 4.76 6.56
C ASP A 526 27.19 4.09 7.59
N SER A 527 27.20 2.75 7.73
CA SER A 527 28.34 2.06 8.39
C SER A 527 28.50 0.59 8.00
N ASN A 528 29.74 0.20 7.66
CA ASN A 528 30.20 -1.18 7.42
C ASN A 528 29.93 -2.10 8.63
N VAL A 529 29.24 -3.21 8.41
CA VAL A 529 29.14 -4.33 9.36
C VAL A 529 29.71 -5.57 8.69
N GLU A 530 30.80 -6.09 9.26
CA GLU A 530 31.32 -7.42 8.93
C GLU A 530 30.58 -8.47 9.75
N PHE A 531 30.00 -9.46 9.06
CA PHE A 531 29.52 -10.69 9.68
C PHE A 531 30.63 -11.74 9.57
N ASN A 532 31.08 -12.29 10.71
CA ASN A 532 31.87 -13.53 10.78
C ASN A 532 31.02 -14.65 11.37
#